data_AF-A0A6N2T8B6-F1
#
_entry.id   AF-A0A6N2T8B6-F1
#
_cell.length_a   1.000
_cell.length_b   1.000
_cell.length_c   1.000
_cell.angle_alpha   90.00
_cell.angle_beta   90.00
_cell.angle_gamma   90.00
#
_symmetry.space_group_name_H-M   'P 1'
#
loop_
_entity.id
_entity.type
_entity.pdbx_description
1 polymer ?
#
loop_
_entity_poly.entity_id
_entity_poly.type
_entity_poly.pdbx_seq_one_letter_code
_entity_poly.pdbx_strand_id
1 'polypeptide(L)'
;MTIANCVLSIAGRRLTGSTTPAALDEVKITWGRKDSVSQPSPSTATCRILLPEDPAPLADMYSIGRSVEISSTVKVWTEGQARPLALQHAAVDGATSGQAWTPPPGVNRILAVIPPAAPTSTIGAWDEIPTCSDGQTWTAQVTLSMPESPAYVEIRPAYYQSPSAYPYLGEIIASTEDPTARALVGSWTPPARLAGYWIGLAVIAQPAGKQWDLEPAPWSSQAQAWQALNRLTVTAATVTPPRQADSIECNVFTGSITDTSISLDPALDRPVMTITASDILADLAHRRIGSDPWPTHTLAQRVNAIIRELGTNVRTEIDPGPGARKLAWKDVDSQPASSLLTSSATSATAILWASSHRTTGPYLRFEDPSLRTALGRLSFDGSKIAITASQPSSTISAATILRSSVTVDRDNADAASVARLSWQEPGVNEKGERTLTERTIVIKDEDAIARIGYRDISITTDLVDRKDAEAAASAFYRSHLPGSYTLPSLTVDTSIRSSLIDRKTLAAMLDATRRMGLPIRLTDLPRWMAVPSALTAYLDGATYTYKKGRWVMNMCLTRSETTGQGLTWQQLPAALKWSQSQPLTWAITSSLTA
;
A
#
# COMPACT_ATOMS: atom_id res chain seq x y z
N MET A 1 -15.35 -13.29 20.18
CA MET A 1 -14.56 -12.04 20.32
C MET A 1 -14.35 -11.46 18.93
N THR A 2 -14.79 -10.22 18.70
CA THR A 2 -14.64 -9.52 17.41
C THR A 2 -13.21 -9.02 17.26
N ILE A 3 -12.55 -9.39 16.16
CA ILE A 3 -11.13 -9.13 15.92
C ILE A 3 -10.88 -7.93 15.01
N ALA A 4 -11.90 -7.60 14.21
CA ALA A 4 -11.94 -6.47 13.30
C ALA A 4 -13.40 -5.99 13.21
N ASN A 5 -13.61 -4.67 13.21
CA ASN A 5 -14.94 -4.06 13.03
C ASN A 5 -15.15 -3.64 11.56
N CYS A 6 -16.25 -2.95 11.30
CA CYS A 6 -16.50 -2.26 10.04
C CYS A 6 -17.23 -0.96 10.34
N VAL A 7 -16.81 0.13 9.71
CA VAL A 7 -17.44 1.44 9.77
C VAL A 7 -17.72 1.86 8.34
N LEU A 8 -18.96 2.27 8.07
CA LEU A 8 -19.36 2.88 6.81
C LEU A 8 -19.47 4.39 7.04
N SER A 9 -18.81 5.20 6.21
CA SER A 9 -18.92 6.65 6.22
C SER A 9 -19.54 7.10 4.90
N ILE A 10 -20.62 7.89 4.97
CA ILE A 10 -21.28 8.46 3.80
C ILE A 10 -21.33 9.97 3.96
N ALA A 11 -20.74 10.70 3.01
CA ALA A 11 -20.61 12.16 3.09
C ALA A 11 -20.04 12.65 4.45
N GLY A 12 -19.11 11.89 5.03
CA GLY A 12 -18.47 12.19 6.32
C GLY A 12 -19.25 11.75 7.57
N ARG A 13 -20.48 11.22 7.43
CA ARG A 13 -21.27 10.69 8.55
C ARG A 13 -21.00 9.20 8.73
N ARG A 14 -20.58 8.81 9.95
CA ARG A 14 -20.24 7.43 10.30
C ARG A 14 -21.48 6.64 10.72
N LEU A 15 -21.62 5.45 10.16
CA LEU A 15 -22.61 4.43 10.48
C LEU A 15 -21.88 3.19 11.01
N THR A 16 -22.39 2.64 12.10
CA THR A 16 -21.86 1.43 12.75
C THR A 16 -22.99 0.43 13.00
N GLY A 17 -22.69 -0.73 13.60
CA GLY A 17 -23.69 -1.76 13.90
C GLY A 17 -24.68 -1.43 15.02
N SER A 18 -24.61 -0.24 15.65
CA SER A 18 -25.57 0.22 16.66
C SER A 18 -26.47 1.33 16.11
N THR A 19 -27.77 1.23 16.36
CA THR A 19 -28.79 2.15 15.81
C THR A 19 -28.70 3.56 16.42
N THR A 20 -28.13 4.51 15.67
CA THR A 20 -28.65 5.88 15.43
C THR A 20 -27.67 6.63 14.50
N PRO A 21 -28.13 7.34 13.45
CA PRO A 21 -29.51 7.41 12.95
C PRO A 21 -29.88 6.21 12.05
N ALA A 22 -28.92 5.36 11.67
CA ALA A 22 -29.13 4.14 10.89
C ALA A 22 -28.08 3.09 11.31
N ALA A 23 -28.36 1.80 11.12
CA ALA A 23 -27.45 0.70 11.47
C ALA A 23 -26.94 -0.03 10.23
N LEU A 24 -25.64 -0.32 10.21
CA LEU A 24 -25.02 -1.12 9.17
C LEU A 24 -25.33 -2.61 9.37
N ASP A 25 -26.00 -3.24 8.41
CA ASP A 25 -26.31 -4.68 8.43
C ASP A 25 -25.23 -5.50 7.71
N GLU A 26 -24.97 -5.13 6.45
CA GLU A 26 -24.04 -5.85 5.58
C GLU A 26 -23.25 -4.90 4.69
N VAL A 27 -21.98 -5.23 4.47
CA VAL A 27 -21.15 -4.62 3.43
C VAL A 27 -20.58 -5.74 2.57
N LYS A 28 -20.65 -5.59 1.24
CA LYS A 28 -19.98 -6.45 0.28
C LYS A 28 -19.11 -5.60 -0.64
N ILE A 29 -17.84 -5.96 -0.79
CA ILE A 29 -16.87 -5.24 -1.63
C ILE A 29 -16.27 -6.25 -2.60
N THR A 30 -16.21 -5.91 -3.88
CA THR A 30 -15.48 -6.67 -4.90
C THR A 30 -14.38 -5.79 -5.46
N TRP A 31 -13.16 -6.29 -5.52
CA TRP A 31 -12.01 -5.53 -6.00
C TRP A 31 -10.97 -6.42 -6.67
N GLY A 32 -10.11 -5.78 -7.48
CA GLY A 32 -8.93 -6.40 -8.06
C GLY A 32 -9.20 -7.23 -9.31
N ARG A 33 -8.35 -8.22 -9.56
CA ARG A 33 -8.38 -9.08 -10.75
C ARG A 33 -8.65 -10.54 -10.39
N LYS A 34 -9.24 -11.25 -11.35
CA LYS A 34 -9.61 -12.67 -11.22
C LYS A 34 -8.42 -13.61 -11.48
N ASP A 35 -7.45 -13.16 -12.27
CA ASP A 35 -6.29 -13.91 -12.72
C ASP A 35 -5.08 -12.97 -12.85
N SER A 36 -3.92 -13.52 -13.16
CA SER A 36 -2.64 -12.82 -13.24
C SER A 36 -2.42 -12.03 -14.54
N VAL A 37 -3.29 -12.17 -15.53
CA VAL A 37 -3.14 -11.60 -16.88
C VAL A 37 -4.06 -10.40 -17.08
N SER A 38 -5.25 -10.47 -16.50
CA SER A 38 -6.28 -9.45 -16.57
C SER A 38 -5.87 -8.20 -15.79
N GLN A 39 -6.28 -7.04 -16.30
CA GLN A 39 -6.26 -5.82 -15.51
C GLN A 39 -7.33 -5.90 -14.40
N PRO A 40 -7.09 -5.25 -13.24
CA PRO A 40 -8.10 -5.10 -12.20
C PRO A 40 -9.39 -4.50 -12.77
N SER A 41 -10.52 -5.08 -12.36
CA SER A 41 -11.83 -4.45 -12.63
C SER A 41 -12.06 -3.30 -11.63
N PRO A 42 -12.86 -2.29 -11.99
CA PRO A 42 -13.28 -1.27 -11.03
C PRO A 42 -13.89 -1.91 -9.79
N SER A 43 -13.48 -1.44 -8.62
CA SER A 43 -13.99 -1.92 -7.35
C SER A 43 -15.41 -1.44 -7.13
N THR A 44 -16.24 -2.30 -6.57
CA THR A 44 -17.64 -1.98 -6.22
C THR A 44 -17.93 -2.35 -4.79
N ALA A 45 -18.78 -1.57 -4.15
CA ALA A 45 -19.29 -1.84 -2.81
C ALA A 45 -20.82 -1.80 -2.80
N THR A 46 -21.44 -2.76 -2.13
CA THR A 46 -22.86 -2.79 -1.83
C THR A 46 -23.03 -2.76 -0.31
N CYS A 47 -23.78 -1.80 0.20
CA CYS A 47 -24.04 -1.63 1.63
C CYS A 47 -25.53 -1.75 1.91
N ARG A 48 -25.91 -2.62 2.86
CA ARG A 48 -27.27 -2.75 3.38
C ARG A 48 -27.37 -2.02 4.71
N ILE A 49 -28.26 -1.04 4.77
CA ILE A 49 -28.41 -0.12 5.90
C ILE A 49 -29.85 -0.19 6.40
N LEU A 50 -30.02 -0.49 7.69
CA LEU A 50 -31.29 -0.37 8.38
C LEU A 50 -31.56 1.08 8.72
N LEU A 51 -32.63 1.64 8.15
CA LEU A 51 -33.02 3.03 8.33
C LEU A 51 -33.95 3.21 9.54
N PRO A 52 -34.09 4.45 10.05
CA PRO A 52 -35.14 4.76 11.02
C PRO A 52 -36.52 4.72 10.33
N GLU A 53 -37.59 4.68 11.13
CA GLU A 53 -38.98 4.64 10.62
C GLU A 53 -39.29 5.80 9.66
N ASP A 54 -38.78 7.00 9.97
CA ASP A 54 -38.79 8.15 9.06
C ASP A 54 -37.37 8.44 8.53
N PRO A 55 -37.02 7.98 7.31
CA PRO A 55 -35.71 8.22 6.72
C PRO A 55 -35.59 9.56 6.00
N ALA A 56 -36.65 10.37 5.89
CA ALA A 56 -36.63 11.61 5.11
C ALA A 56 -35.48 12.57 5.49
N PRO A 57 -35.12 12.76 6.78
CA PRO A 57 -33.99 13.61 7.16
C PRO A 57 -32.61 13.10 6.70
N LEU A 58 -32.53 11.86 6.23
CA LEU A 58 -31.29 11.22 5.74
C LEU A 58 -31.22 11.17 4.21
N ALA A 59 -32.25 11.59 3.48
CA ALA A 59 -32.32 11.45 2.02
C ALA A 59 -31.11 12.08 1.29
N ASP A 60 -30.67 13.27 1.71
CA ASP A 60 -29.51 13.97 1.12
C ASP A 60 -28.18 13.25 1.34
N MET A 61 -28.09 12.44 2.42
CA MET A 61 -26.90 11.66 2.72
C MET A 61 -26.71 10.56 1.68
N TYR A 62 -27.81 10.03 1.14
CA TYR A 62 -27.80 8.86 0.27
C TYR A 62 -27.93 9.19 -1.22
N SER A 63 -27.83 10.47 -1.60
CA SER A 63 -27.95 10.85 -3.00
C SER A 63 -26.81 10.30 -3.86
N ILE A 64 -27.11 10.05 -5.15
CA ILE A 64 -26.11 9.64 -6.14
C ILE A 64 -24.97 10.67 -6.20
N GLY A 65 -23.74 10.19 -6.33
CA GLY A 65 -22.51 10.99 -6.37
C GLY A 65 -21.92 11.32 -4.99
N ARG A 66 -22.61 11.04 -3.88
CA ARG A 66 -22.05 11.23 -2.53
C ARG A 66 -20.89 10.25 -2.29
N SER A 67 -19.88 10.70 -1.52
CA SER A 67 -18.73 9.88 -1.19
C SER A 67 -19.09 8.78 -0.20
N VAL A 68 -18.50 7.60 -0.43
CA VAL A 68 -18.59 6.42 0.42
C VAL A 68 -17.19 5.99 0.81
N GLU A 69 -16.97 5.78 2.10
CA GLU A 69 -15.75 5.20 2.65
C GLU A 69 -16.11 4.03 3.57
N ILE A 70 -15.47 2.89 3.38
CA ILE A 70 -15.59 1.73 4.26
C ILE A 70 -14.23 1.52 4.92
N SER A 71 -14.21 1.53 6.25
CA SER A 71 -13.00 1.29 7.04
C SER A 71 -13.20 0.16 8.03
N SER A 72 -12.07 -0.43 8.44
CA SER A 72 -12.01 -1.50 9.44
C SER A 72 -10.89 -1.21 10.42
N THR A 73 -11.15 -1.39 11.70
CA THR A 73 -10.17 -1.32 12.77
C THR A 73 -9.86 -2.74 13.23
N VAL A 74 -8.61 -3.18 13.01
CA VAL A 74 -8.13 -4.49 13.45
C VAL A 74 -7.40 -4.34 14.78
N LYS A 75 -7.83 -5.08 15.81
CA LYS A 75 -7.19 -5.06 17.12
C LYS A 75 -5.95 -5.97 17.13
N VAL A 76 -4.78 -5.40 17.32
CA VAL A 76 -3.49 -6.07 17.47
C VAL A 76 -3.11 -6.06 18.94
N TRP A 77 -2.87 -7.23 19.53
CA TRP A 77 -2.34 -7.29 20.90
C TRP A 77 -0.82 -7.26 20.82
N THR A 78 -0.23 -6.14 21.19
CA THR A 78 1.22 -6.00 21.40
C THR A 78 1.42 -5.28 22.73
N GLU A 79 2.37 -5.73 23.55
CA GLU A 79 2.84 -4.88 24.64
C GLU A 79 3.44 -3.62 24.02
N GLY A 80 3.08 -2.44 24.52
CA GLY A 80 3.61 -1.18 24.03
C GLY A 80 5.13 -1.14 24.16
N GLN A 81 5.85 -1.40 23.06
CA GLN A 81 7.29 -1.31 23.01
C GLN A 81 7.70 0.11 22.69
N ALA A 82 8.69 0.63 23.42
CA ALA A 82 9.28 1.94 23.12
C ALA A 82 9.84 1.94 21.69
N ARG A 83 9.43 2.91 20.89
CA ARG A 83 9.87 3.07 19.50
C ARG A 83 10.85 4.21 19.41
N PRO A 84 12.10 3.98 18.95
CA PRO A 84 13.05 5.05 18.74
C PRO A 84 12.60 5.94 17.59
N LEU A 85 12.70 7.24 17.78
CA LEU A 85 12.52 8.24 16.73
C LEU A 85 13.87 8.51 16.06
N ALA A 86 13.86 8.53 14.73
CA ALA A 86 15.03 8.76 13.92
C ALA A 86 15.39 10.25 13.89
N LEU A 87 16.35 10.66 14.73
CA LEU A 87 16.78 12.06 14.89
C LEU A 87 17.34 12.69 13.61
N GLN A 88 17.84 11.90 12.66
CA GLN A 88 18.28 12.42 11.35
C GLN A 88 17.14 13.03 10.51
N HIS A 89 15.89 12.82 10.90
CA HIS A 89 14.71 13.41 10.27
C HIS A 89 14.13 14.57 11.08
N ALA A 90 14.81 15.00 12.14
CA ALA A 90 14.39 16.17 12.90
C ALA A 90 14.48 17.43 12.02
N ALA A 91 13.45 18.26 12.08
CA ALA A 91 13.45 19.58 11.46
C ALA A 91 13.48 20.65 12.56
N VAL A 92 14.50 21.50 12.53
CA VAL A 92 14.66 22.65 13.43
C VAL A 92 14.21 23.90 12.70
N ASP A 93 13.14 24.52 13.18
CA ASP A 93 12.57 25.74 12.59
C ASP A 93 12.41 25.67 11.06
N GLY A 94 12.07 24.48 10.54
CA GLY A 94 11.84 24.19 9.13
C GLY A 94 13.03 23.64 8.34
N ALA A 95 14.23 23.59 8.92
CA ALA A 95 15.43 23.03 8.28
C ALA A 95 15.79 21.66 8.87
N THR A 96 16.05 20.66 8.01
CA THR A 96 16.51 19.34 8.47
C THR A 96 17.83 19.46 9.20
N SER A 97 17.91 18.92 10.41
CA SER A 97 19.08 18.95 11.25
C SER A 97 19.32 17.58 11.89
N GLY A 98 20.58 17.31 12.25
CA GLY A 98 20.98 16.07 12.91
C GLY A 98 20.61 16.07 14.40
N GLN A 99 21.52 15.58 15.23
CA GLN A 99 21.31 15.42 16.67
C GLN A 99 21.61 16.67 17.50
N ALA A 100 22.07 17.75 16.89
CA ALA A 100 22.49 18.93 17.63
C ALA A 100 22.03 20.21 16.94
N TRP A 101 21.40 21.07 17.73
CA TRP A 101 20.59 22.16 17.25
C TRP A 101 21.06 23.47 17.89
N THR A 102 21.17 24.48 17.05
CA THR A 102 21.46 25.86 17.44
C THR A 102 20.30 26.73 17.00
N PRO A 103 19.97 27.80 17.73
CA PRO A 103 18.91 28.70 17.33
C PRO A 103 19.20 29.33 15.95
N PRO A 104 18.18 29.55 15.10
CA PRO A 104 18.33 30.31 13.87
C PRO A 104 18.80 31.75 14.12
N PRO A 105 19.45 32.41 13.14
CA PRO A 105 19.84 33.81 13.26
C PRO A 105 18.65 34.72 13.61
N GLY A 106 18.81 35.55 14.64
CA GLY A 106 17.79 36.52 15.06
C GLY A 106 16.64 35.96 15.90
N VAL A 107 16.66 34.67 16.27
CA VAL A 107 15.64 34.05 17.12
C VAL A 107 16.31 33.42 18.34
N ASN A 108 15.78 33.67 19.54
CA ASN A 108 16.27 33.06 20.78
C ASN A 108 15.44 31.83 21.18
N ARG A 109 15.20 30.93 20.22
CA ARG A 109 14.46 29.68 20.44
C ARG A 109 14.97 28.58 19.53
N ILE A 110 14.77 27.33 19.95
CA ILE A 110 14.89 26.14 19.11
C ILE A 110 13.53 25.46 19.12
N LEU A 111 12.92 25.26 17.96
CA LEU A 111 11.77 24.38 17.79
C LEU A 111 12.16 23.22 16.88
N ALA A 112 12.45 22.07 17.49
CA ALA A 112 12.77 20.85 16.76
C ALA A 112 11.57 19.91 16.76
N VAL A 113 11.09 19.53 15.57
CA VAL A 113 10.06 18.49 15.39
C VAL A 113 10.71 17.21 14.87
N ILE A 114 10.45 16.10 15.55
CA ILE A 114 11.01 14.77 15.28
C ILE A 114 9.85 13.88 14.82
N PRO A 115 9.71 13.62 13.51
CA PRO A 115 8.66 12.77 12.99
C PRO A 115 8.86 11.30 13.41
N PRO A 116 7.80 10.47 13.39
CA PRO A 116 7.89 9.04 13.69
C PRO A 116 8.75 8.24 12.69
N ALA A 117 8.88 8.72 11.46
CA ALA A 117 9.74 8.16 10.42
C ALA A 117 10.10 9.26 9.40
N ALA A 118 10.88 8.91 8.38
CA ALA A 118 11.26 9.84 7.31
C ALA A 118 10.02 10.50 6.67
N PRO A 119 9.96 11.85 6.62
CA PRO A 119 8.92 12.55 5.88
C PRO A 119 8.97 12.17 4.40
N THR A 120 7.81 11.96 3.79
CA THR A 120 7.71 11.54 2.38
C THR A 120 6.35 11.87 1.79
N SER A 121 6.27 11.95 0.46
CA SER A 121 5.02 12.01 -0.29
C SER A 121 4.50 10.63 -0.70
N THR A 122 5.29 9.57 -0.48
CA THR A 122 4.91 8.17 -0.75
C THR A 122 3.66 7.78 0.04
N ILE A 123 2.68 7.22 -0.65
CA ILE A 123 1.42 6.77 -0.05
C ILE A 123 1.71 5.56 0.86
N GLY A 124 1.09 5.52 2.04
CA GLY A 124 1.20 4.41 2.99
C GLY A 124 2.55 4.26 3.70
N ALA A 125 3.49 5.18 3.52
CA ALA A 125 4.85 5.07 4.10
C ALA A 125 4.88 4.95 5.64
N TRP A 126 3.83 5.42 6.33
CA TRP A 126 3.71 5.37 7.78
C TRP A 126 2.61 4.40 8.26
N ASP A 127 2.04 3.55 7.41
CA ASP A 127 0.89 2.69 7.77
C ASP A 127 1.20 1.63 8.83
N GLU A 128 2.47 1.25 8.96
CA GLU A 128 2.91 0.32 10.01
C GLU A 128 3.18 1.01 11.36
N ILE A 129 3.10 2.34 11.39
CA ILE A 129 3.31 3.15 12.59
C ILE A 129 1.95 3.32 13.30
N PRO A 130 1.80 2.82 14.54
CA PRO A 130 0.64 3.10 15.38
C PRO A 130 0.21 4.58 15.37
N THR A 131 -1.09 4.80 15.26
CA THR A 131 -1.74 6.10 15.41
C THR A 131 -2.43 6.20 16.75
N CYS A 132 -2.61 7.41 17.26
CA CYS A 132 -3.33 7.60 18.52
C CYS A 132 -4.83 7.32 18.38
N SER A 133 -5.43 6.90 19.49
CA SER A 133 -6.88 6.82 19.68
C SER A 133 -7.27 7.53 20.98
N ASP A 134 -8.54 7.85 21.11
CA ASP A 134 -9.10 8.47 22.31
C ASP A 134 -8.93 7.57 23.55
N GLY A 135 -8.70 8.19 24.71
CA GLY A 135 -8.53 7.49 26.00
C GLY A 135 -7.23 6.68 26.17
N GLN A 136 -6.29 6.78 25.22
CA GLN A 136 -4.99 6.08 25.31
C GLN A 136 -3.93 6.92 26.03
N THR A 137 -3.22 6.33 27.00
CA THR A 137 -2.06 7.01 27.62
C THR A 137 -0.75 6.61 26.93
N TRP A 138 -0.08 7.58 26.33
CA TRP A 138 1.21 7.44 25.69
C TRP A 138 2.32 7.96 26.59
N THR A 139 3.55 7.48 26.41
CA THR A 139 4.74 8.02 27.09
C THR A 139 5.83 8.37 26.09
N ALA A 140 6.68 9.31 26.47
CA ALA A 140 7.82 9.73 25.67
C ALA A 140 9.03 10.01 26.55
N GLN A 141 10.20 9.80 25.98
CA GLN A 141 11.47 10.13 26.60
C GLN A 141 12.41 10.77 25.58
N VAL A 142 13.06 11.86 25.97
CA VAL A 142 14.12 12.52 25.20
C VAL A 142 15.37 12.58 26.06
N THR A 143 16.48 12.05 25.55
CA THR A 143 17.81 12.16 26.16
C THR A 143 18.53 13.35 25.55
N LEU A 144 18.97 14.29 26.39
CA LEU A 144 19.46 15.59 25.95
C LEU A 144 20.64 16.11 26.77
N SER A 145 21.36 17.07 26.20
CA SER A 145 22.40 17.88 26.85
C SER A 145 22.14 19.34 26.56
N MET A 146 22.08 20.16 27.61
CA MET A 146 21.75 21.59 27.56
C MET A 146 22.98 22.47 27.73
N PRO A 147 22.90 23.73 27.29
CA PRO A 147 23.88 24.75 27.67
C PRO A 147 23.77 25.09 29.17
N GLU A 148 24.88 25.56 29.76
CA GLU A 148 25.05 25.66 31.23
C GLU A 148 24.13 26.66 31.96
N SER A 149 23.50 27.64 31.29
CA SER A 149 22.62 28.65 31.93
C SER A 149 21.94 29.57 30.90
N PRO A 150 20.73 30.11 31.17
CA PRO A 150 19.50 29.35 31.38
C PRO A 150 18.89 28.94 30.02
N ALA A 151 18.56 27.66 29.88
CA ALA A 151 17.71 27.17 28.81
C ALA A 151 16.52 26.44 29.43
N TYR A 152 15.34 27.02 29.36
CA TYR A 152 14.12 26.27 29.62
C TYR A 152 13.87 25.35 28.42
N VAL A 153 13.78 24.05 28.68
CA VAL A 153 13.53 23.03 27.67
C VAL A 153 12.26 22.29 28.01
N GLU A 154 11.39 22.14 27.02
CA GLU A 154 10.15 21.38 27.11
C GLU A 154 10.02 20.39 25.97
N ILE A 155 9.25 19.34 26.22
CA ILE A 155 8.83 18.39 25.20
C ILE A 155 7.32 18.37 25.08
N ARG A 156 6.84 18.22 23.84
CA ARG A 156 5.43 18.14 23.47
C ARG A 156 5.23 17.00 22.49
N PRO A 157 4.06 16.33 22.46
CA PRO A 157 3.72 15.42 21.39
C PRO A 157 3.48 16.20 20.09
N ALA A 158 3.97 15.67 18.97
CA ALA A 158 3.76 16.23 17.64
C ALA A 158 2.82 15.31 16.85
N TYR A 159 1.64 15.81 16.48
CA TYR A 159 0.60 15.05 15.81
C TYR A 159 0.60 15.31 14.31
N TYR A 160 0.85 14.27 13.53
CA TYR A 160 0.95 14.35 12.07
C TYR A 160 -0.29 13.76 11.41
N GLN A 161 -0.92 14.54 10.52
CA GLN A 161 -2.04 14.07 9.70
C GLN A 161 -1.58 13.32 8.44
N SER A 162 -0.35 13.57 7.99
CA SER A 162 0.25 12.88 6.86
C SER A 162 1.78 12.86 7.00
N PRO A 163 2.48 11.94 6.29
CA PRO A 163 3.94 11.89 6.30
C PRO A 163 4.66 13.15 5.78
N SER A 164 3.95 14.04 5.10
CA SER A 164 4.50 15.28 4.55
C SER A 164 3.99 16.56 5.23
N ALA A 165 2.98 16.45 6.11
CA ALA A 165 2.39 17.60 6.79
C ALA A 165 3.25 18.07 7.96
N TYR A 166 3.22 19.38 8.23
CA TYR A 166 3.75 19.91 9.48
C TYR A 166 2.83 19.49 10.65
N PRO A 167 3.38 19.10 11.81
CA PRO A 167 2.56 18.57 12.90
C PRO A 167 1.77 19.65 13.64
N TYR A 168 0.63 19.26 14.20
CA TYR A 168 0.01 19.99 15.30
C TYR A 168 0.75 19.66 16.60
N LEU A 169 1.16 20.68 17.35
CA LEU A 169 1.86 20.49 18.63
C LEU A 169 0.85 20.40 19.77
N GLY A 170 0.98 19.38 20.61
CA GLY A 170 0.17 19.24 21.82
C GLY A 170 0.62 20.13 22.98
N GLU A 171 0.08 19.80 24.15
CA GLU A 171 0.46 20.41 25.41
C GLU A 171 1.83 19.94 25.89
N ILE A 172 2.41 20.65 26.85
CA ILE A 172 3.69 20.30 27.46
C ILE A 172 3.51 19.03 28.27
N ILE A 173 4.37 18.03 28.04
CA ILE A 173 4.33 16.75 28.76
C ILE A 173 5.48 16.58 29.76
N ALA A 174 6.57 17.31 29.56
CA ALA A 174 7.66 17.47 30.52
C ALA A 174 8.48 18.72 30.18
N SER A 175 9.06 19.34 31.20
CA SER A 175 9.97 20.48 31.04
C SER A 175 11.03 20.51 32.15
N THR A 176 12.10 21.27 31.94
CA THR A 176 13.16 21.49 32.92
C THR A 176 13.81 22.86 32.70
N GLU A 177 14.27 23.46 33.80
CA GLU A 177 15.19 24.61 33.81
C GLU A 177 16.59 24.20 34.33
N ASP A 178 16.74 22.97 34.82
CA ASP A 178 18.00 22.46 35.37
C ASP A 178 18.97 22.08 34.22
N PRO A 179 20.08 22.82 34.01
CA PRO A 179 21.05 22.56 32.94
C PRO A 179 21.77 21.20 33.09
N THR A 180 21.70 20.58 34.25
CA THR A 180 22.27 19.25 34.52
C THR A 180 21.34 18.10 34.12
N ALA A 181 20.07 18.38 33.79
CA ALA A 181 19.16 17.33 33.35
C ALA A 181 19.69 16.65 32.08
N ARG A 182 19.53 15.32 32.03
CA ARG A 182 19.98 14.47 30.91
C ARG A 182 18.85 13.79 30.17
N ALA A 183 17.64 13.82 30.74
CA ALA A 183 16.46 13.28 30.10
C ALA A 183 15.20 14.05 30.54
N LEU A 184 14.23 14.12 29.63
CA LEU A 184 12.86 14.52 29.90
C LEU A 184 11.95 13.34 29.61
N VAL A 185 11.07 13.01 30.56
CA VAL A 185 10.11 11.90 30.45
C VAL A 185 8.72 12.45 30.76
N GLY A 186 7.77 12.19 29.87
CA GLY A 186 6.39 12.66 30.03
C GLY A 186 5.38 11.61 29.59
N SER A 187 4.17 11.69 30.14
CA SER A 187 3.03 10.88 29.74
C SER A 187 1.83 11.76 29.44
N TRP A 188 1.02 11.39 28.45
CA TRP A 188 -0.17 12.17 28.08
C TRP A 188 -1.26 11.30 27.47
N THR A 189 -2.46 11.87 27.38
CA THR A 189 -3.58 11.27 26.64
C THR A 189 -3.89 12.15 25.42
N PRO A 190 -3.80 11.62 24.18
CA PRO A 190 -4.14 12.37 22.98
C PRO A 190 -5.61 12.86 23.02
N PRO A 191 -5.87 14.12 22.64
CA PRO A 191 -7.24 14.62 22.49
C PRO A 191 -8.04 13.81 21.46
N ALA A 192 -9.32 13.52 21.76
CA ALA A 192 -10.21 12.75 20.88
C ALA A 192 -10.26 13.27 19.42
N ARG A 193 -10.16 14.60 19.23
CA ARG A 193 -10.15 15.24 17.89
C ARG A 193 -8.95 14.89 17.02
N LEU A 194 -7.88 14.33 17.62
CA LEU A 194 -6.64 13.94 16.95
C LEU A 194 -6.53 12.43 16.79
N ALA A 195 -7.58 11.66 17.10
CA ALA A 195 -7.59 10.22 16.85
C ALA A 195 -7.29 9.93 15.36
N GLY A 196 -6.43 8.94 15.10
CA GLY A 196 -5.94 8.58 13.76
C GLY A 196 -4.67 9.31 13.33
N TYR A 197 -4.14 10.25 14.12
CA TYR A 197 -2.88 10.94 13.82
C TYR A 197 -1.67 10.10 14.24
N TRP A 198 -0.58 10.23 13.51
CA TRP A 198 0.70 9.67 13.93
C TRP A 198 1.39 10.57 14.95
N ILE A 199 2.11 9.96 15.88
CA ILE A 199 2.80 10.68 16.96
C ILE A 199 4.30 10.71 16.70
N GLY A 200 4.85 11.92 16.60
CA GLY A 200 6.27 12.22 16.83
C GLY A 200 6.45 13.05 18.11
N LEU A 201 7.58 13.73 18.22
CA LEU A 201 7.88 14.62 19.35
C LEU A 201 8.34 16.00 18.89
N ALA A 202 8.03 17.02 19.67
CA ALA A 202 8.64 18.33 19.55
C ALA A 202 9.47 18.62 20.80
N VAL A 203 10.66 19.16 20.59
CA VAL A 203 11.55 19.66 21.64
C VAL A 203 11.68 21.16 21.43
N ILE A 204 11.35 21.93 22.46
CA ILE A 204 11.38 23.39 22.43
C ILE A 204 12.35 23.86 23.49
N ALA A 205 13.29 24.72 23.11
CA ALA A 205 14.15 25.42 24.05
C ALA A 205 13.98 26.92 23.88
N GLN A 206 13.63 27.63 24.96
CA GLN A 206 13.45 29.08 24.95
C GLN A 206 13.64 29.66 26.37
N PRO A 207 14.55 30.62 26.59
CA PRO A 207 15.56 31.09 25.64
C PRO A 207 16.52 29.96 25.24
N ALA A 208 16.98 29.99 23.99
CA ALA A 208 17.95 29.03 23.46
C ALA A 208 19.37 29.56 23.61
N GLY A 209 20.04 29.13 24.68
CA GLY A 209 21.42 29.52 24.97
C GLY A 209 21.52 30.62 26.04
N LYS A 210 22.75 31.03 26.30
CA LYS A 210 23.07 31.86 27.47
C LYS A 210 22.59 33.30 27.32
N GLN A 211 21.87 33.80 28.32
CA GLN A 211 21.46 35.20 28.43
C GLN A 211 22.62 36.05 28.94
N TRP A 212 23.47 36.52 28.02
CA TRP A 212 24.70 37.25 28.34
C TRP A 212 24.49 38.55 29.11
N ASP A 213 23.34 39.19 28.92
CA ASP A 213 22.91 40.39 29.65
C ASP A 213 22.61 40.12 31.13
N LEU A 214 22.39 38.85 31.50
CA LEU A 214 22.13 38.41 32.86
C LEU A 214 23.34 37.69 33.50
N GLU A 215 24.45 37.53 32.77
CA GLU A 215 25.60 36.76 33.23
C GLU A 215 26.54 37.61 34.11
N PRO A 216 26.73 37.24 35.39
CA PRO A 216 27.61 37.99 36.30
C PRO A 216 29.11 37.74 36.04
N ALA A 217 29.47 36.66 35.32
CA ALA A 217 30.84 36.29 35.05
C ALA A 217 31.33 36.79 33.67
N PRO A 218 32.58 37.27 33.55
CA PRO A 218 33.11 37.76 32.28
C PRO A 218 33.28 36.62 31.25
N TRP A 219 33.24 36.96 29.96
CA TRP A 219 33.47 35.99 28.88
C TRP A 219 34.77 35.17 29.05
N SER A 220 35.82 35.77 29.61
CA SER A 220 37.11 35.12 29.84
C SER A 220 37.06 33.96 30.83
N SER A 221 36.00 33.83 31.64
CA SER A 221 35.81 32.69 32.54
C SER A 221 35.10 31.51 31.87
N GLN A 222 34.69 31.63 30.60
CA GLN A 222 33.96 30.61 29.87
C GLN A 222 34.96 29.67 29.17
N ALA A 223 35.01 28.41 29.60
CA ALA A 223 35.89 27.40 29.02
C ALA A 223 35.35 26.82 27.69
N GLN A 224 34.06 27.02 27.39
CA GLN A 224 33.41 26.46 26.20
C GLN A 224 33.48 27.42 25.00
N ALA A 225 33.52 26.87 23.80
CA ALA A 225 33.42 27.65 22.57
C ALA A 225 32.02 28.29 22.42
N TRP A 226 31.93 29.47 21.79
CA TRP A 226 30.67 30.20 21.57
C TRP A 226 29.55 29.33 20.99
N GLN A 227 29.90 28.46 20.04
CA GLN A 227 28.94 27.54 19.39
C GLN A 227 28.38 26.46 20.32
N ALA A 228 29.07 26.11 21.41
CA ALA A 228 28.61 25.11 22.38
C ALA A 228 27.61 25.71 23.39
N LEU A 229 27.72 27.00 23.68
CA LEU A 229 26.91 27.71 24.68
C LEU A 229 25.46 27.96 24.25
N ASN A 230 25.17 27.81 22.96
CA ASN A 230 23.82 27.95 22.39
C ASN A 230 23.34 26.65 21.72
N ARG A 231 23.94 25.51 22.07
CA ARG A 231 23.70 24.22 21.41
C ARG A 231 22.92 23.28 22.31
N LEU A 232 21.72 22.90 21.89
CA LEU A 232 20.97 21.79 22.45
C LEU A 232 21.36 20.51 21.70
N THR A 233 21.75 19.46 22.40
CA THR A 233 22.02 18.15 21.79
C THR A 233 21.00 17.14 22.26
N VAL A 234 20.33 16.46 21.32
CA VAL A 234 19.44 15.33 21.60
C VAL A 234 20.09 14.07 21.04
N THR A 235 20.32 13.07 21.88
CA THR A 235 21.03 11.83 21.50
C THR A 235 20.07 10.66 21.28
N ALA A 236 18.91 10.70 21.93
CA ALA A 236 17.86 9.72 21.75
C ALA A 236 16.49 10.35 22.00
N ALA A 237 15.49 9.90 21.25
CA ALA A 237 14.09 10.22 21.50
C ALA A 237 13.27 8.94 21.28
N THR A 238 12.31 8.67 22.15
CA THR A 238 11.45 7.49 22.07
C THR A 238 10.00 7.85 22.38
N VAL A 239 9.08 7.16 21.72
CA VAL A 239 7.65 7.23 22.00
C VAL A 239 7.16 5.81 22.26
N THR A 240 6.40 5.62 23.32
CA THR A 240 5.86 4.33 23.73
C THR A 240 4.33 4.38 23.67
N PRO A 241 3.69 3.53 22.85
CA PRO A 241 2.22 3.39 22.84
C PRO A 241 1.70 2.75 24.14
N PRO A 242 0.40 2.91 24.47
CA PRO A 242 -0.21 2.32 25.66
C PRO A 242 -0.11 0.79 25.68
N ARG A 243 -0.20 0.18 26.87
CA ARG A 243 -0.27 -1.29 27.08
C ARG A 243 -1.63 -1.92 26.73
N GLN A 244 -2.41 -1.31 25.83
CA GLN A 244 -3.69 -1.85 25.37
C GLN A 244 -3.54 -2.49 23.99
N ALA A 245 -4.57 -3.20 23.52
CA ALA A 245 -4.59 -3.66 22.14
C ALA A 245 -4.39 -2.46 21.20
N ASP A 246 -3.23 -2.39 20.56
CA ASP A 246 -3.00 -1.51 19.43
C ASP A 246 -4.09 -1.76 18.38
N SER A 247 -4.37 -0.75 17.58
CA SER A 247 -5.32 -0.87 16.49
C SER A 247 -4.70 -0.42 15.18
N ILE A 248 -4.88 -1.22 14.15
CA ILE A 248 -4.55 -0.82 12.78
C ILE A 248 -5.86 -0.43 12.10
N GLU A 249 -5.98 0.84 11.74
CA GLU A 249 -7.06 1.32 10.88
C GLU A 249 -6.73 1.02 9.43
N CYS A 250 -7.70 0.42 8.74
CA CYS A 250 -7.59 0.00 7.35
C CYS A 250 -8.68 0.71 6.56
N ASN A 251 -8.31 1.43 5.49
CA ASN A 251 -9.28 1.85 4.49
C ASN A 251 -9.56 0.66 3.57
N VAL A 252 -10.78 0.16 3.53
CA VAL A 252 -11.14 -1.05 2.78
C VAL A 252 -11.69 -0.69 1.39
N PHE A 253 -12.42 0.41 1.27
CA PHE A 253 -12.98 0.89 0.01
C PHE A 253 -13.27 2.39 0.10
N THR A 254 -13.06 3.11 -1.01
CA THR A 254 -13.51 4.48 -1.19
C THR A 254 -14.10 4.63 -2.59
N GLY A 255 -15.24 5.29 -2.69
CA GLY A 255 -15.93 5.51 -3.97
C GLY A 255 -17.06 6.53 -3.86
N SER A 256 -17.93 6.54 -4.87
CA SER A 256 -19.14 7.37 -4.89
C SER A 256 -20.38 6.52 -5.13
N ILE A 257 -21.51 6.94 -4.56
CA ILE A 257 -22.81 6.27 -4.75
C ILE A 257 -23.20 6.34 -6.23
N THR A 258 -23.47 5.20 -6.84
CA THR A 258 -24.03 5.08 -8.20
C THR A 258 -25.52 4.81 -8.15
N ASP A 259 -25.97 4.01 -7.19
CA ASP A 259 -27.35 3.55 -7.09
C ASP A 259 -27.80 3.52 -5.64
N THR A 260 -29.08 3.84 -5.42
CA THR A 260 -29.76 3.61 -4.14
C THR A 260 -31.11 2.96 -4.37
N SER A 261 -31.50 2.08 -3.46
CA SER A 261 -32.84 1.50 -3.42
C SER A 261 -33.30 1.41 -1.97
N ILE A 262 -34.58 1.65 -1.73
CA ILE A 262 -35.21 1.52 -0.41
C ILE A 262 -36.35 0.52 -0.55
N SER A 263 -36.42 -0.42 0.39
CA SER A 263 -37.49 -1.41 0.48
C SER A 263 -37.85 -1.63 1.94
N LEU A 264 -39.11 -1.95 2.24
CA LEU A 264 -39.51 -2.38 3.57
C LEU A 264 -39.05 -3.83 3.78
N ASP A 265 -38.35 -4.12 4.87
CA ASP A 265 -38.03 -5.49 5.28
C ASP A 265 -39.13 -6.01 6.22
N PRO A 266 -40.01 -6.94 5.78
CA PRO A 266 -41.14 -7.40 6.58
C PRO A 266 -40.73 -8.13 7.86
N ALA A 267 -39.52 -8.71 7.91
CA ALA A 267 -39.04 -9.41 9.09
C ALA A 267 -38.58 -8.45 10.20
N LEU A 268 -38.18 -7.24 9.84
CA LEU A 268 -37.72 -6.21 10.77
C LEU A 268 -38.76 -5.09 10.97
N ASP A 269 -39.82 -5.08 10.15
CA ASP A 269 -40.83 -4.01 10.05
C ASP A 269 -40.20 -2.61 9.93
N ARG A 270 -39.13 -2.53 9.12
CA ARG A 270 -38.32 -1.31 8.97
C ARG A 270 -37.83 -1.11 7.55
N PRO A 271 -37.68 0.15 7.10
CA PRO A 271 -37.07 0.42 5.81
C PRO A 271 -35.60 0.01 5.82
N VAL A 272 -35.20 -0.66 4.74
CA VAL A 272 -33.82 -1.04 4.47
C VAL A 272 -33.39 -0.41 3.16
N MET A 273 -32.29 0.34 3.22
CA MET A 273 -31.64 0.90 2.06
C MET A 273 -30.48 0.02 1.60
N THR A 274 -30.39 -0.17 0.29
CA THR A 274 -29.21 -0.72 -0.37
C THR A 274 -28.55 0.38 -1.19
N ILE A 275 -27.26 0.59 -0.93
CA ILE A 275 -26.43 1.55 -1.66
C ILE A 275 -25.41 0.76 -2.46
N THR A 276 -25.26 1.09 -3.75
CA THR A 276 -24.15 0.65 -4.58
C THR A 276 -23.22 1.83 -4.80
N ALA A 277 -21.92 1.60 -4.62
CA ALA A 277 -20.87 2.57 -4.86
C ALA A 277 -19.76 1.96 -5.70
N SER A 278 -19.09 2.80 -6.48
CA SER A 278 -17.97 2.39 -7.33
C SER A 278 -16.77 3.30 -7.13
N ASP A 279 -15.57 2.77 -7.36
CA ASP A 279 -14.32 3.51 -7.20
C ASP A 279 -14.06 4.51 -8.33
N ILE A 280 -12.90 5.18 -8.23
CA ILE A 280 -12.47 6.19 -9.20
C ILE A 280 -12.32 5.64 -10.62
N LEU A 281 -11.96 4.37 -10.82
CA LEU A 281 -11.79 3.83 -12.17
C LEU A 281 -13.13 3.65 -12.89
N ALA A 282 -14.19 3.33 -12.14
CA ALA A 282 -15.55 3.31 -12.68
C ALA A 282 -16.01 4.71 -13.10
N ASP A 283 -15.78 5.74 -12.28
CA ASP A 283 -16.12 7.13 -12.66
C ASP A 283 -15.38 7.55 -13.94
N LEU A 284 -14.09 7.21 -14.04
CA LEU A 284 -13.27 7.49 -15.24
C LEU A 284 -13.74 6.72 -16.49
N ALA A 285 -14.54 5.66 -16.35
CA ALA A 285 -15.13 4.97 -17.49
C ALA A 285 -16.27 5.76 -18.16
N HIS A 286 -16.88 6.68 -17.42
CA HIS A 286 -17.95 7.54 -17.92
C HIS A 286 -17.46 8.93 -18.34
N ARG A 287 -16.17 9.23 -18.13
CA ARG A 287 -15.53 10.48 -18.58
C ARG A 287 -14.79 10.24 -19.88
N ARG A 288 -15.26 10.87 -20.96
CA ARG A 288 -14.60 10.81 -22.27
C ARG A 288 -13.64 11.97 -22.42
N ILE A 289 -12.48 11.70 -23.00
CA ILE A 289 -11.51 12.72 -23.38
C ILE A 289 -11.32 12.74 -24.88
N GLY A 290 -11.30 13.93 -25.45
CA GLY A 290 -10.92 14.20 -26.84
C GLY A 290 -9.79 15.21 -26.82
N SER A 291 -8.73 14.95 -27.57
CA SER A 291 -7.53 15.80 -27.60
C SER A 291 -6.87 15.67 -28.96
N ASP A 292 -6.06 16.66 -29.34
CA ASP A 292 -5.23 16.56 -30.54
C ASP A 292 -4.34 15.30 -30.48
N PRO A 293 -3.98 14.71 -31.63
CA PRO A 293 -3.16 13.51 -31.67
C PRO A 293 -1.90 13.66 -30.82
N TRP A 294 -1.79 12.80 -29.82
CA TRP A 294 -0.66 12.84 -28.90
C TRP A 294 0.58 12.23 -29.55
N PRO A 295 1.77 12.81 -29.35
CA PRO A 295 3.00 12.22 -29.86
C PRO A 295 3.36 10.94 -29.09
N THR A 296 4.50 10.34 -29.44
CA THR A 296 5.13 9.30 -28.63
C THR A 296 5.39 9.84 -27.22
N HIS A 297 4.90 9.14 -26.21
CA HIS A 297 5.02 9.54 -24.81
C HIS A 297 5.55 8.38 -23.98
N THR A 298 6.26 8.67 -22.90
CA THR A 298 6.40 7.67 -21.83
C THR A 298 5.03 7.38 -21.19
N LEU A 299 4.86 6.24 -20.53
CA LEU A 299 3.63 5.97 -19.77
C LEU A 299 3.31 7.12 -18.80
N ALA A 300 4.30 7.63 -18.07
CA ALA A 300 4.10 8.74 -17.14
C ALA A 300 3.60 10.02 -17.85
N GLN A 301 4.17 10.36 -19.01
CA GLN A 301 3.71 11.49 -19.82
C GLN A 301 2.28 11.26 -20.35
N ARG A 302 1.96 10.04 -20.80
CA ARG A 302 0.63 9.66 -21.29
C ARG A 302 -0.43 9.79 -20.19
N VAL A 303 -0.16 9.27 -19.01
CA VAL A 303 -1.06 9.36 -17.84
C VAL A 303 -1.28 10.83 -17.45
N ASN A 304 -0.21 11.62 -17.40
CA ASN A 304 -0.32 13.06 -17.12
C ASN A 304 -1.14 13.82 -18.17
N ALA A 305 -1.02 13.45 -19.46
CA ALA A 305 -1.85 14.02 -20.52
C ALA A 305 -3.33 13.67 -20.32
N ILE A 306 -3.65 12.40 -20.06
CA ILE A 306 -5.03 11.95 -19.78
C ILE A 306 -5.63 12.73 -18.60
N ILE A 307 -4.89 12.87 -17.50
CA ILE A 307 -5.36 13.57 -16.29
C ILE A 307 -5.55 15.06 -16.54
N ARG A 308 -4.67 15.68 -17.34
CA ARG A 308 -4.83 17.09 -17.73
C ARG A 308 -6.10 17.30 -18.54
N GLU A 309 -6.38 16.44 -19.52
CA GLU A 309 -7.60 16.51 -20.35
C GLU A 309 -8.89 16.25 -19.57
N LEU A 310 -8.82 15.42 -18.51
CA LEU A 310 -9.95 15.20 -17.62
C LEU A 310 -10.37 16.44 -16.83
N GLY A 311 -9.48 17.43 -16.66
CA GLY A 311 -9.74 18.64 -15.88
C GLY A 311 -9.95 18.40 -14.38
N THR A 312 -9.70 17.19 -13.88
CA THR A 312 -9.84 16.81 -12.47
C THR A 312 -8.53 16.34 -11.88
N ASN A 313 -8.29 16.67 -10.61
CA ASN A 313 -7.10 16.22 -9.91
C ASN A 313 -7.23 14.73 -9.52
N VAL A 314 -6.69 13.85 -10.37
CA VAL A 314 -6.58 12.41 -10.09
C VAL A 314 -5.16 12.12 -9.63
N ARG A 315 -5.01 11.68 -8.38
CA ARG A 315 -3.69 11.31 -7.85
C ARG A 315 -3.23 10.00 -8.50
N THR A 316 -1.97 9.97 -8.92
CA THR A 316 -1.33 8.77 -9.49
C THR A 316 -0.03 8.45 -8.79
N GLU A 317 0.30 7.15 -8.76
CA GLU A 317 1.61 6.63 -8.40
C GLU A 317 2.03 5.63 -9.48
N ILE A 318 3.17 5.89 -10.12
CA ILE A 318 3.64 5.12 -11.27
C ILE A 318 5.03 4.58 -10.96
N ASP A 319 5.21 3.26 -11.05
CA ASP A 319 6.53 2.69 -10.85
C ASP A 319 7.51 3.15 -11.94
N PRO A 320 8.79 3.40 -11.59
CA PRO A 320 9.76 3.93 -12.54
C PRO A 320 9.94 3.07 -13.79
N GLY A 321 9.89 1.74 -13.65
CA GLY A 321 10.04 0.77 -14.74
C GLY A 321 9.02 0.98 -15.86
N PRO A 322 7.73 0.71 -15.64
CA PRO A 322 6.69 0.96 -16.64
C PRO A 322 6.55 2.45 -16.96
N GLY A 323 6.76 3.35 -15.98
CA GLY A 323 6.65 4.80 -16.15
C GLY A 323 7.58 5.39 -17.23
N ALA A 324 8.75 4.78 -17.43
CA ALA A 324 9.74 5.21 -18.41
C ALA A 324 9.53 4.64 -19.83
N ARG A 325 8.70 3.59 -19.99
CA ARG A 325 8.49 2.93 -21.28
C ARG A 325 7.72 3.83 -22.24
N LYS A 326 8.13 3.83 -23.51
CA LYS A 326 7.56 4.69 -24.54
C LYS A 326 6.44 4.00 -25.30
N LEU A 327 5.32 4.70 -25.42
CA LEU A 327 4.13 4.31 -26.15
C LEU A 327 4.03 5.14 -27.44
N ALA A 328 3.58 4.49 -28.52
CA ALA A 328 3.38 5.08 -29.84
C ALA A 328 2.48 6.32 -29.77
N TRP A 329 2.57 7.16 -30.80
CA TRP A 329 1.63 8.25 -30.97
C TRP A 329 0.21 7.68 -31.02
N LYS A 330 -0.76 8.44 -30.50
CA LYS A 330 -2.14 7.99 -30.36
C LYS A 330 -3.09 9.11 -30.69
N ASP A 331 -4.00 8.83 -31.61
CA ASP A 331 -5.13 9.69 -31.85
C ASP A 331 -6.21 9.47 -30.79
N VAL A 332 -6.79 10.55 -30.29
CA VAL A 332 -7.70 10.52 -29.14
C VAL A 332 -9.01 11.20 -29.50
N ASP A 333 -9.83 10.46 -30.26
CA ASP A 333 -11.18 10.87 -30.61
C ASP A 333 -12.20 10.40 -29.58
N SER A 334 -12.46 11.24 -28.56
CA SER A 334 -13.52 11.02 -27.57
C SER A 334 -13.52 9.60 -26.99
N GLN A 335 -12.47 9.21 -26.27
CA GLN A 335 -12.36 7.87 -25.66
C GLN A 335 -12.57 7.91 -24.14
N PRO A 336 -13.15 6.86 -23.53
CA PRO A 336 -13.22 6.76 -22.07
C PRO A 336 -11.82 6.83 -21.44
N ALA A 337 -11.65 7.66 -20.42
CA ALA A 337 -10.36 7.85 -19.78
C ALA A 337 -9.85 6.56 -19.12
N SER A 338 -10.74 5.78 -18.49
CA SER A 338 -10.35 4.46 -17.95
C SER A 338 -9.80 3.52 -19.02
N SER A 339 -10.39 3.49 -20.23
CA SER A 339 -9.91 2.68 -21.34
C SER A 339 -8.51 3.10 -21.80
N LEU A 340 -8.28 4.42 -21.89
CA LEU A 340 -6.95 4.95 -22.24
C LEU A 340 -5.90 4.65 -21.17
N LEU A 341 -6.25 4.76 -19.89
CA LEU A 341 -5.35 4.43 -18.78
C LEU A 341 -5.05 2.92 -18.75
N THR A 342 -6.07 2.07 -18.86
CA THR A 342 -5.94 0.60 -18.85
C THR A 342 -5.16 0.09 -20.06
N SER A 343 -5.40 0.62 -21.26
CA SER A 343 -4.64 0.26 -22.46
C SER A 343 -3.18 0.72 -22.35
N SER A 344 -2.94 1.94 -21.86
CA SER A 344 -1.57 2.44 -21.65
C SER A 344 -0.81 1.61 -20.60
N ALA A 345 -1.46 1.26 -19.48
CA ALA A 345 -0.88 0.40 -18.46
C ALA A 345 -0.54 -0.98 -19.02
N THR A 346 -1.48 -1.62 -19.72
CA THR A 346 -1.29 -2.93 -20.34
C THR A 346 -0.14 -2.92 -21.33
N SER A 347 -0.08 -1.94 -22.23
CA SER A 347 1.01 -1.78 -23.21
C SER A 347 2.37 -1.64 -22.52
N ALA A 348 2.44 -0.88 -21.42
CA ALA A 348 3.65 -0.70 -20.62
C ALA A 348 3.92 -1.83 -19.61
N THR A 349 3.13 -2.91 -19.63
CA THR A 349 3.12 -4.02 -18.66
C THR A 349 3.01 -3.60 -17.19
N ALA A 350 2.31 -2.52 -16.93
CA ALA A 350 1.89 -2.13 -15.59
C ALA A 350 0.53 -2.76 -15.26
N ILE A 351 0.30 -3.00 -13.97
CA ILE A 351 -1.03 -3.31 -13.45
C ILE A 351 -1.65 -1.99 -12.95
N LEU A 352 -2.81 -1.63 -13.49
CA LEU A 352 -3.55 -0.44 -13.08
C LEU A 352 -4.52 -0.78 -11.95
N TRP A 353 -4.23 -0.30 -10.74
CA TRP A 353 -5.13 -0.40 -9.61
C TRP A 353 -5.84 0.92 -9.35
N ALA A 354 -7.13 0.84 -9.05
CA ALA A 354 -7.80 1.87 -8.28
C ALA A 354 -7.73 1.50 -6.80
N SER A 355 -7.19 2.41 -5.99
CA SER A 355 -7.02 2.22 -4.56
C SER A 355 -7.35 3.51 -3.82
N SER A 356 -7.34 3.43 -2.50
CA SER A 356 -7.57 4.55 -1.61
C SER A 356 -6.81 4.38 -0.33
N HIS A 357 -6.26 5.49 0.16
CA HIS A 357 -5.52 5.53 1.40
C HIS A 357 -6.19 6.50 2.36
N ARG A 358 -6.23 6.13 3.65
CA ARG A 358 -7.04 6.81 4.67
C ARG A 358 -6.80 8.31 4.79
N THR A 359 -5.58 8.80 4.52
CA THR A 359 -5.26 10.24 4.66
C THR A 359 -5.16 10.97 3.33
N THR A 360 -4.94 10.27 2.23
CA THR A 360 -4.72 10.88 0.91
C THR A 360 -5.88 10.69 -0.04
N GLY A 361 -6.87 9.88 0.33
CA GLY A 361 -8.04 9.60 -0.49
C GLY A 361 -7.75 8.63 -1.65
N PRO A 362 -8.63 8.61 -2.66
CA PRO A 362 -8.51 7.72 -3.81
C PRO A 362 -7.34 8.11 -4.72
N TYR A 363 -6.71 7.11 -5.31
CA TYR A 363 -5.60 7.27 -6.26
C TYR A 363 -5.52 6.08 -7.23
N LEU A 364 -4.79 6.27 -8.32
CA LEU A 364 -4.47 5.21 -9.27
C LEU A 364 -3.01 4.77 -9.12
N ARG A 365 -2.77 3.46 -9.02
CA ARG A 365 -1.43 2.87 -8.94
C ARG A 365 -1.11 2.11 -10.23
N PHE A 366 -0.01 2.47 -10.88
CA PHE A 366 0.54 1.75 -12.03
C PHE A 366 1.72 0.90 -11.56
N GLU A 367 1.40 -0.30 -11.10
CA GLU A 367 2.33 -1.25 -10.49
C GLU A 367 3.22 -1.93 -11.54
N ASP A 368 4.52 -2.00 -11.26
CA ASP A 368 5.45 -2.92 -11.89
C ASP A 368 5.42 -4.26 -11.14
N PRO A 369 4.79 -5.31 -11.70
CA PRO A 369 4.71 -6.60 -11.03
C PRO A 369 6.07 -7.24 -10.77
N SER A 370 7.14 -6.80 -11.44
CA SER A 370 8.50 -7.31 -11.21
C SER A 370 9.12 -6.81 -9.89
N LEU A 371 8.57 -5.73 -9.30
CA LEU A 371 8.99 -5.21 -7.99
C LEU A 371 8.31 -5.91 -6.82
N ARG A 372 7.33 -6.79 -7.08
CA ARG A 372 6.70 -7.59 -6.02
C ARG A 372 7.74 -8.47 -5.32
N THR A 373 7.48 -8.76 -4.04
CA THR A 373 8.29 -9.73 -3.29
C THR A 373 8.17 -11.09 -3.96
N ALA A 374 9.28 -11.58 -4.53
CA ALA A 374 9.32 -12.88 -5.18
C ALA A 374 8.85 -13.99 -4.23
N LEU A 375 7.91 -14.83 -4.67
CA LEU A 375 7.36 -15.93 -3.85
C LEU A 375 8.22 -17.20 -3.91
N GLY A 376 9.09 -17.30 -4.91
CA GLY A 376 10.11 -18.36 -5.01
C GLY A 376 11.50 -17.77 -4.97
N ARG A 377 12.47 -18.53 -4.46
CA ARG A 377 13.87 -18.13 -4.39
C ARG A 377 14.78 -19.28 -4.76
N LEU A 378 15.78 -19.00 -5.59
CA LEU A 378 16.89 -19.93 -5.80
C LEU A 378 17.77 -19.95 -4.56
N SER A 379 18.08 -21.16 -4.11
CA SER A 379 18.94 -21.46 -2.97
C SER A 379 20.04 -22.42 -3.44
N PHE A 380 21.22 -22.33 -2.83
CA PHE A 380 22.32 -23.26 -3.07
C PHE A 380 22.73 -23.88 -1.74
N ASP A 381 22.68 -25.21 -1.65
CA ASP A 381 22.89 -25.94 -0.38
C ASP A 381 24.33 -26.44 -0.17
N GLY A 382 25.26 -26.08 -1.07
CA GLY A 382 26.62 -26.63 -1.09
C GLY A 382 26.85 -27.61 -2.24
N SER A 383 25.79 -28.22 -2.78
CA SER A 383 25.89 -29.27 -3.81
C SER A 383 24.95 -29.07 -4.99
N LYS A 384 23.77 -28.48 -4.78
CA LYS A 384 22.76 -28.28 -5.82
C LYS A 384 22.05 -26.93 -5.67
N ILE A 385 21.53 -26.43 -6.78
CA ILE A 385 20.59 -25.31 -6.79
C ILE A 385 19.19 -25.89 -6.56
N ALA A 386 18.48 -25.37 -5.56
CA ALA A 386 17.11 -25.73 -5.25
C ALA A 386 16.21 -24.49 -5.23
N ILE A 387 14.96 -24.64 -5.66
CA ILE A 387 13.95 -23.59 -5.52
C ILE A 387 13.30 -23.76 -4.14
N THR A 388 13.28 -22.69 -3.35
CA THR A 388 12.61 -22.64 -2.06
C THR A 388 11.48 -21.63 -2.11
N ALA A 389 10.37 -21.91 -1.44
CA ALA A 389 9.32 -20.92 -1.27
C ALA A 389 9.82 -19.80 -0.35
N SER A 390 9.57 -18.56 -0.74
CA SER A 390 9.77 -17.41 0.12
C SER A 390 8.89 -17.51 1.36
N GLN A 391 9.34 -16.91 2.45
CA GLN A 391 8.56 -16.79 3.67
C GLN A 391 8.05 -15.35 3.78
N PRO A 392 6.95 -14.99 3.09
CA PRO A 392 6.37 -13.68 3.28
C PRO A 392 5.88 -13.52 4.71
N SER A 393 5.89 -12.28 5.20
CA SER A 393 5.43 -11.93 6.55
C SER A 393 3.94 -12.23 6.74
N SER A 394 3.15 -12.12 5.67
CA SER A 394 1.70 -12.37 5.71
C SER A 394 1.40 -13.85 5.57
N THR A 395 0.87 -14.45 6.63
CA THR A 395 0.61 -15.90 6.71
C THR A 395 -0.84 -16.18 7.11
N ILE A 396 -1.46 -17.14 6.45
CA ILE A 396 -2.83 -17.60 6.73
C ILE A 396 -2.79 -19.12 6.94
N SER A 397 -3.21 -19.57 8.13
CA SER A 397 -3.36 -21.01 8.37
C SER A 397 -4.60 -21.53 7.67
N ALA A 398 -4.50 -22.68 7.01
CA ALA A 398 -5.64 -23.32 6.37
C ALA A 398 -6.73 -23.75 7.36
N ALA A 399 -6.41 -23.78 8.66
CA ALA A 399 -7.35 -23.98 9.74
C ALA A 399 -8.41 -22.88 9.86
N THR A 400 -8.16 -21.68 9.31
CA THR A 400 -9.09 -20.53 9.34
C THR A 400 -9.93 -20.43 8.06
N ILE A 401 -9.72 -21.34 7.11
CA ILE A 401 -10.41 -21.38 5.82
C ILE A 401 -11.68 -22.21 5.95
N LEU A 402 -12.78 -21.70 5.40
CA LEU A 402 -14.00 -22.48 5.26
C LEU A 402 -13.75 -23.63 4.26
N ARG A 403 -13.84 -24.88 4.74
CA ARG A 403 -13.59 -26.06 3.89
C ARG A 403 -14.68 -26.26 2.83
N SER A 404 -15.92 -25.88 3.14
CA SER A 404 -17.09 -26.05 2.28
C SER A 404 -17.11 -24.98 1.19
N SER A 405 -16.18 -25.05 0.24
CA SER A 405 -16.10 -24.24 -0.99
C SER A 405 -14.73 -24.34 -1.66
N VAL A 406 -13.73 -24.97 -1.03
CA VAL A 406 -12.39 -25.05 -1.60
C VAL A 406 -12.35 -26.10 -2.71
N THR A 407 -12.14 -25.65 -3.94
CA THR A 407 -11.68 -26.49 -5.05
C THR A 407 -10.18 -26.30 -5.24
N VAL A 408 -9.51 -27.38 -5.60
CA VAL A 408 -8.11 -27.35 -6.03
C VAL A 408 -8.10 -27.81 -7.47
N ASP A 409 -7.93 -26.86 -8.37
CA ASP A 409 -7.95 -27.13 -9.79
C ASP A 409 -6.50 -27.19 -10.30
N ARG A 410 -6.25 -28.12 -11.20
CA ARG A 410 -4.98 -28.22 -11.92
C ARG A 410 -5.31 -28.32 -13.38
N ASP A 411 -5.39 -27.17 -14.02
CA ASP A 411 -5.60 -27.08 -15.45
C ASP A 411 -4.38 -26.47 -16.14
N ASN A 412 -4.29 -26.75 -17.43
CA ASN A 412 -3.39 -26.09 -18.38
C ASN A 412 -4.21 -25.26 -19.37
N ALA A 413 -5.45 -24.89 -19.03
CA ALA A 413 -6.38 -24.24 -19.96
C ALA A 413 -5.76 -22.93 -20.47
N ASP A 414 -5.18 -22.17 -19.54
CA ASP A 414 -4.51 -20.89 -19.79
C ASP A 414 -2.99 -21.05 -19.97
N ALA A 415 -2.48 -22.28 -20.11
CA ALA A 415 -1.06 -22.51 -20.35
C ALA A 415 -0.70 -22.29 -21.82
N ALA A 416 0.43 -21.62 -22.06
CA ALA A 416 1.01 -21.39 -23.37
C ALA A 416 2.37 -22.08 -23.51
N SER A 417 2.60 -22.64 -24.70
CA SER A 417 3.90 -23.15 -25.12
C SER A 417 4.55 -22.19 -26.14
N VAL A 418 3.77 -21.26 -26.69
CA VAL A 418 4.18 -20.23 -27.64
C VAL A 418 3.48 -18.92 -27.27
N ALA A 419 4.24 -17.82 -27.21
CA ALA A 419 3.69 -16.48 -27.08
C ALA A 419 4.11 -15.60 -28.24
N ARG A 420 3.15 -14.86 -28.80
CA ARG A 420 3.38 -13.84 -29.82
C ARG A 420 3.06 -12.48 -29.25
N LEU A 421 3.94 -11.52 -29.50
CA LEU A 421 3.68 -10.13 -29.21
C LEU A 421 3.86 -9.32 -30.49
N SER A 422 2.79 -8.64 -30.91
CA SER A 422 2.87 -7.64 -31.98
C SER A 422 3.03 -6.25 -31.39
N TRP A 423 3.91 -5.45 -31.99
CA TRP A 423 4.10 -4.04 -31.64
C TRP A 423 4.32 -3.21 -32.91
N GLN A 424 4.14 -1.90 -32.80
CA GLN A 424 4.25 -1.00 -33.93
C GLN A 424 5.49 -0.12 -33.82
N GLU A 425 6.45 -0.35 -34.71
CA GLU A 425 7.70 0.42 -34.79
C GLU A 425 7.46 1.75 -35.52
N PRO A 426 7.68 2.91 -34.86
CA PRO A 426 7.52 4.20 -35.51
C PRO A 426 8.57 4.43 -36.60
N GLY A 427 8.12 4.95 -37.73
CA GLY A 427 8.95 5.33 -38.86
C GLY A 427 8.47 6.61 -39.53
N VAL A 428 9.17 6.99 -40.59
CA VAL A 428 8.79 8.08 -41.48
C VAL A 428 8.86 7.54 -42.91
N ASN A 429 7.82 7.75 -43.72
CA ASN A 429 7.84 7.36 -45.13
C ASN A 429 8.63 8.35 -45.98
N GLU A 430 8.80 8.04 -47.27
CA GLU A 430 9.51 8.89 -48.24
C GLU A 430 8.91 10.30 -48.40
N LYS A 431 7.66 10.51 -47.98
CA LYS A 431 6.95 11.79 -48.02
C LYS A 431 7.07 12.60 -46.71
N GLY A 432 7.78 12.09 -45.71
CA GLY A 432 7.91 12.74 -44.41
C GLY A 432 6.74 12.47 -43.45
N GLU A 433 5.80 11.59 -43.81
CA GLU A 433 4.65 11.25 -42.98
C GLU A 433 5.02 10.16 -41.98
N ARG A 434 4.43 10.22 -40.77
CA ARG A 434 4.66 9.22 -39.73
C ARG A 434 4.04 7.88 -40.15
N THR A 435 4.80 6.80 -39.99
CA THR A 435 4.33 5.43 -40.23
C THR A 435 4.49 4.57 -38.98
N LEU A 436 3.73 3.48 -38.93
CA LEU A 436 3.81 2.45 -37.90
C LEU A 436 3.99 1.11 -38.62
N THR A 437 5.15 0.48 -38.44
CA THR A 437 5.45 -0.82 -39.04
C THR A 437 5.16 -1.91 -38.02
N GLU A 438 4.27 -2.85 -38.35
CA GLU A 438 4.01 -3.98 -37.47
C GLU A 438 5.24 -4.89 -37.38
N ARG A 439 5.61 -5.23 -36.15
CA ARG A 439 6.68 -6.16 -35.80
C ARG A 439 6.11 -7.22 -34.88
N THR A 440 6.59 -8.45 -35.01
CA THR A 440 6.18 -9.56 -34.14
C THR A 440 7.39 -10.19 -33.47
N ILE A 441 7.28 -10.42 -32.17
CA ILE A 441 8.20 -11.23 -31.37
C ILE A 441 7.50 -12.55 -31.09
N VAL A 442 8.20 -13.67 -31.27
CA VAL A 442 7.70 -15.01 -30.98
C VAL A 442 8.61 -15.67 -29.97
N ILE A 443 8.06 -16.06 -28.83
CA ILE A 443 8.72 -16.89 -27.81
C ILE A 443 8.17 -18.30 -27.93
N LYS A 444 9.05 -19.29 -27.98
CA LYS A 444 8.71 -20.72 -28.02
C LYS A 444 9.45 -21.46 -26.92
N ASP A 445 8.76 -22.38 -26.27
CA ASP A 445 9.35 -23.36 -25.37
C ASP A 445 9.11 -24.76 -25.94
N GLU A 446 10.14 -25.33 -26.56
CA GLU A 446 10.08 -26.64 -27.21
C GLU A 446 9.78 -27.77 -26.20
N ASP A 447 10.19 -27.63 -24.94
CA ASP A 447 9.90 -28.62 -23.90
C ASP A 447 8.44 -28.53 -23.46
N ALA A 448 7.90 -27.32 -23.33
CA ALA A 448 6.48 -27.12 -23.10
C ALA A 448 5.65 -27.66 -24.29
N ILE A 449 6.09 -27.42 -25.53
CA ILE A 449 5.44 -27.99 -26.73
C ILE A 449 5.44 -29.52 -26.67
N ALA A 450 6.56 -30.14 -26.31
CA ALA A 450 6.65 -31.60 -26.16
C ALA A 450 5.74 -32.13 -25.03
N ARG A 451 5.59 -31.38 -23.93
CA ARG A 451 4.84 -31.81 -22.74
C ARG A 451 3.32 -31.59 -22.82
N ILE A 452 2.88 -30.44 -23.34
CA ILE A 452 1.46 -30.01 -23.32
C ILE A 452 0.89 -29.69 -24.70
N GLY A 453 1.67 -29.89 -25.76
CA GLY A 453 1.30 -29.58 -27.14
C GLY A 453 1.46 -28.11 -27.49
N TYR A 454 1.19 -27.79 -28.76
CA TYR A 454 1.27 -26.42 -29.28
C TYR A 454 0.10 -25.58 -28.77
N ARG A 455 0.38 -24.59 -27.92
CA ARG A 455 -0.59 -23.63 -27.38
C ARG A 455 -0.09 -22.21 -27.56
N ASP A 456 -0.77 -21.48 -28.43
CA ASP A 456 -0.38 -20.13 -28.89
C ASP A 456 -1.24 -19.07 -28.19
N ILE A 457 -0.59 -18.07 -27.61
CA ILE A 457 -1.22 -16.87 -27.09
C ILE A 457 -0.63 -15.65 -27.78
N SER A 458 -1.45 -14.63 -28.02
CA SER A 458 -1.00 -13.40 -28.68
C SER A 458 -1.46 -12.15 -27.95
N ILE A 459 -0.59 -11.15 -27.86
CA ILE A 459 -0.90 -9.82 -27.34
C ILE A 459 -0.37 -8.74 -28.29
N THR A 460 -1.03 -7.59 -28.31
CA THR A 460 -0.54 -6.39 -29.01
C THR A 460 -0.19 -5.33 -27.98
N THR A 461 0.88 -4.56 -28.25
CA THR A 461 1.30 -3.44 -27.41
C THR A 461 1.60 -2.21 -28.25
N ASP A 462 1.39 -1.04 -27.63
CA ASP A 462 1.75 0.27 -28.20
C ASP A 462 3.22 0.63 -27.94
N LEU A 463 4.05 -0.27 -27.39
CA LEU A 463 5.48 0.02 -27.17
C LEU A 463 6.19 0.34 -28.49
N VAL A 464 7.14 1.28 -28.46
CA VAL A 464 7.89 1.72 -29.66
C VAL A 464 9.34 1.28 -29.70
N ASP A 465 9.83 0.68 -28.61
CA ASP A 465 11.21 0.21 -28.50
C ASP A 465 11.22 -1.32 -28.48
N ARG A 466 11.98 -1.93 -29.39
CA ARG A 466 12.09 -3.39 -29.51
C ARG A 466 12.45 -4.06 -28.18
N LYS A 467 13.39 -3.48 -27.44
CA LYS A 467 13.84 -4.00 -26.15
C LYS A 467 12.70 -4.06 -25.12
N ASP A 468 11.86 -3.03 -25.08
CA ASP A 468 10.72 -2.99 -24.16
C ASP A 468 9.64 -3.99 -24.60
N ALA A 469 9.42 -4.13 -25.91
CA ALA A 469 8.51 -5.12 -26.47
C ALA A 469 8.97 -6.56 -26.18
N GLU A 470 10.27 -6.85 -26.26
CA GLU A 470 10.86 -8.16 -25.89
C GLU A 470 10.70 -8.45 -24.38
N ALA A 471 10.91 -7.45 -23.53
CA ALA A 471 10.68 -7.57 -22.10
C ALA A 471 9.20 -7.82 -21.79
N ALA A 472 8.29 -7.14 -22.50
CA ALA A 472 6.85 -7.33 -22.36
C ALA A 472 6.38 -8.71 -22.83
N ALA A 473 6.88 -9.19 -23.96
CA ALA A 473 6.59 -10.53 -24.47
C ALA A 473 7.04 -11.59 -23.47
N SER A 474 8.22 -11.41 -22.88
CA SER A 474 8.75 -12.32 -21.85
C SER A 474 7.91 -12.31 -20.57
N ALA A 475 7.43 -11.14 -20.14
CA ALA A 475 6.52 -11.03 -19.00
C ALA A 475 5.18 -11.72 -19.27
N PHE A 476 4.57 -11.46 -20.42
CA PHE A 476 3.32 -12.08 -20.86
C PHE A 476 3.44 -13.60 -21.04
N TYR A 477 4.54 -14.09 -21.58
CA TYR A 477 4.76 -15.53 -21.70
C TYR A 477 4.87 -16.21 -20.33
N ARG A 478 5.63 -15.60 -19.40
CA ARG A 478 5.75 -16.11 -18.02
C ARG A 478 4.41 -16.21 -17.32
N SER A 479 3.44 -15.38 -17.69
CA SER A 479 2.10 -15.43 -17.08
C SER A 479 1.21 -16.58 -17.54
N HIS A 480 1.69 -17.36 -18.50
CA HIS A 480 0.94 -18.49 -19.05
C HIS A 480 1.76 -19.78 -18.97
N LEU A 481 2.73 -19.87 -18.06
CA LEU A 481 3.54 -21.09 -17.95
C LEU A 481 2.73 -22.27 -17.36
N PRO A 482 2.80 -23.47 -17.96
CA PRO A 482 2.08 -24.67 -17.51
C PRO A 482 2.49 -25.21 -16.13
N GLY A 483 1.57 -25.94 -15.48
CA GLY A 483 1.90 -26.88 -14.40
C GLY A 483 1.51 -26.51 -12.97
N SER A 484 0.80 -25.39 -12.77
CA SER A 484 0.54 -24.86 -11.43
C SER A 484 -0.88 -25.18 -10.89
N TYR A 485 -1.06 -25.08 -9.57
CA TYR A 485 -2.34 -25.28 -8.86
C TYR A 485 -3.14 -23.98 -8.74
N THR A 486 -4.42 -23.98 -9.11
CA THR A 486 -5.33 -22.84 -8.94
C THR A 486 -6.16 -23.09 -7.68
N LEU A 487 -6.24 -22.06 -6.83
CA LEU A 487 -7.11 -22.03 -5.66
C LEU A 487 -8.10 -20.88 -5.88
N PRO A 488 -9.08 -21.04 -6.79
CA PRO A 488 -9.85 -19.92 -7.33
C PRO A 488 -10.80 -19.27 -6.31
N SER A 489 -11.07 -19.92 -5.17
CA SER A 489 -11.95 -19.36 -4.14
C SER A 489 -11.59 -19.89 -2.76
N LEU A 490 -10.59 -19.25 -2.14
CA LEU A 490 -10.18 -19.55 -0.79
C LEU A 490 -10.83 -18.54 0.17
N THR A 491 -11.81 -19.03 0.95
CA THR A 491 -12.61 -18.17 1.84
C THR A 491 -12.07 -18.18 3.27
N VAL A 492 -11.58 -17.03 3.73
CA VAL A 492 -11.18 -16.80 5.11
C VAL A 492 -12.35 -16.17 5.88
N ASP A 493 -12.77 -16.80 6.97
CA ASP A 493 -13.79 -16.26 7.86
C ASP A 493 -13.17 -15.91 9.22
N THR A 494 -13.24 -14.63 9.59
CA THR A 494 -12.67 -14.11 10.84
C THR A 494 -13.28 -14.67 12.12
N SER A 495 -14.41 -15.37 12.04
CA SER A 495 -15.02 -16.09 13.15
C SER A 495 -14.49 -17.52 13.32
N ILE A 496 -13.89 -18.13 12.29
CA ILE A 496 -13.35 -19.48 12.35
C ILE A 496 -11.94 -19.43 12.94
N ARG A 497 -11.78 -20.02 14.14
CA ARG A 497 -10.49 -20.10 14.86
C ARG A 497 -9.75 -18.76 14.87
N SER A 498 -10.45 -17.71 15.26
CA SER A 498 -9.98 -16.32 15.17
C SER A 498 -8.66 -16.03 15.90
N SER A 499 -8.23 -16.90 16.82
CA SER A 499 -6.92 -16.84 17.49
C SER A 499 -5.74 -17.23 16.59
N LEU A 500 -5.99 -17.96 15.49
CA LEU A 500 -4.97 -18.38 14.52
C LEU A 500 -4.78 -17.38 13.37
N ILE A 501 -5.62 -16.36 13.29
CA ILE A 501 -5.49 -15.29 12.28
C ILE A 501 -4.52 -14.25 12.82
N ASP A 502 -3.36 -14.13 12.18
CA ASP A 502 -2.45 -13.03 12.43
C ASP A 502 -3.15 -11.69 12.11
N ARG A 503 -3.15 -10.80 13.11
CA ARG A 503 -3.87 -9.52 13.05
C ARG A 503 -3.19 -8.56 12.08
N LYS A 504 -1.86 -8.62 11.94
CA LYS A 504 -1.13 -7.79 10.98
C LYS A 504 -1.44 -8.22 9.55
N THR A 505 -1.45 -9.52 9.30
CA THR A 505 -1.91 -10.11 8.02
C THR A 505 -3.34 -9.70 7.71
N LEU A 506 -4.28 -9.83 8.65
CA LEU A 506 -5.67 -9.41 8.45
C LEU A 506 -5.79 -7.91 8.11
N ALA A 507 -5.05 -7.06 8.81
CA ALA A 507 -5.03 -5.63 8.54
C ALA A 507 -4.49 -5.33 7.13
N ALA A 508 -3.39 -5.98 6.72
CA ALA A 508 -2.81 -5.82 5.40
C ALA A 508 -3.76 -6.28 4.28
N MET A 509 -4.51 -7.37 4.50
CA MET A 509 -5.51 -7.85 3.54
C MET A 509 -6.71 -6.91 3.39
N LEU A 510 -7.18 -6.31 4.49
CA LEU A 510 -8.32 -5.40 4.45
C LEU A 510 -7.96 -4.05 3.83
N ASP A 511 -6.75 -3.56 4.08
CA ASP A 511 -6.26 -2.26 3.63
C ASP A 511 -6.04 -2.19 2.10
N ALA A 512 -6.80 -1.33 1.44
CA ALA A 512 -6.77 -1.12 -0.01
C ALA A 512 -5.39 -0.71 -0.54
N THR A 513 -4.57 -0.05 0.27
CA THR A 513 -3.21 0.38 -0.09
C THR A 513 -2.22 -0.78 -0.07
N ARG A 514 -2.43 -1.76 0.84
CA ARG A 514 -1.45 -2.83 1.13
C ARG A 514 -1.82 -4.20 0.56
N ARG A 515 -3.10 -4.42 0.23
CA ARG A 515 -3.59 -5.71 -0.25
C ARG A 515 -3.25 -6.03 -1.70
N MET A 516 -2.96 -5.01 -2.52
CA MET A 516 -2.65 -5.16 -3.94
C MET A 516 -1.36 -5.96 -4.12
N GLY A 517 -1.44 -7.14 -4.73
CA GLY A 517 -0.27 -8.00 -4.91
C GLY A 517 0.36 -8.49 -3.60
N LEU A 518 -0.39 -8.50 -2.49
CA LEU A 518 0.14 -8.88 -1.18
C LEU A 518 0.62 -10.33 -1.21
N PRO A 519 1.89 -10.64 -0.92
CA PRO A 519 2.37 -12.01 -0.87
C PRO A 519 1.81 -12.72 0.36
N ILE A 520 0.99 -13.75 0.15
CA ILE A 520 0.38 -14.58 1.18
C ILE A 520 1.06 -15.95 1.19
N ARG A 521 1.42 -16.44 2.38
CA ARG A 521 1.74 -17.85 2.62
C ARG A 521 0.55 -18.55 3.27
N LEU A 522 0.00 -19.54 2.57
CA LEU A 522 -0.95 -20.50 3.13
C LEU A 522 -0.17 -21.61 3.82
N THR A 523 -0.51 -21.92 5.07
CA THR A 523 0.11 -23.02 5.85
C THR A 523 -0.92 -24.06 6.25
N ASP A 524 -0.45 -25.20 6.78
CA ASP A 524 -1.30 -26.25 7.34
C ASP A 524 -2.32 -26.81 6.33
N LEU A 525 -1.98 -26.77 5.04
CA LEU A 525 -2.87 -27.25 3.99
C LEU A 525 -3.11 -28.75 4.17
N PRO A 526 -4.38 -29.19 4.18
CA PRO A 526 -4.69 -30.57 4.46
C PRO A 526 -4.29 -31.46 3.28
N ARG A 527 -3.84 -32.69 3.61
CA ARG A 527 -3.31 -33.65 2.61
C ARG A 527 -4.27 -33.96 1.45
N TRP A 528 -5.59 -33.89 1.67
CA TRP A 528 -6.58 -34.17 0.62
C TRP A 528 -6.52 -33.18 -0.55
N MET A 529 -5.97 -31.97 -0.34
CA MET A 529 -5.79 -30.99 -1.42
C MET A 529 -4.70 -31.39 -2.42
N ALA A 530 -3.92 -32.45 -2.15
CA ALA A 530 -2.84 -32.94 -3.03
C ALA A 530 -1.82 -31.86 -3.42
N VAL A 531 -1.61 -30.88 -2.53
CA VAL A 531 -0.62 -29.80 -2.63
C VAL A 531 0.39 -29.91 -1.48
N PRO A 532 1.57 -29.28 -1.58
CA PRO A 532 2.47 -29.16 -0.44
C PRO A 532 1.75 -28.55 0.78
N SER A 533 2.23 -28.86 1.99
CA SER A 533 1.61 -28.37 3.24
C SER A 533 1.63 -26.85 3.40
N ALA A 534 2.36 -26.14 2.54
CA ALA A 534 2.32 -24.70 2.40
C ALA A 534 2.37 -24.28 0.93
N LEU A 535 1.67 -23.19 0.60
CA LEU A 535 1.69 -22.56 -0.72
C LEU A 535 1.87 -21.05 -0.56
N THR A 536 2.47 -20.41 -1.57
CA THR A 536 2.61 -18.96 -1.63
C THR A 536 1.92 -18.42 -2.86
N ALA A 537 1.16 -17.34 -2.71
CA ALA A 537 0.44 -16.68 -3.79
C ALA A 537 0.36 -15.17 -3.55
N TYR A 538 0.05 -14.39 -4.58
CA TYR A 538 -0.30 -12.99 -4.43
C TYR A 538 -1.81 -12.85 -4.26
N LEU A 539 -2.23 -12.00 -3.34
CA LEU A 539 -3.62 -11.55 -3.26
C LEU A 539 -3.83 -10.44 -4.29
N ASP A 540 -4.57 -10.74 -5.35
CA ASP A 540 -4.75 -9.81 -6.48
C ASP A 540 -6.21 -9.42 -6.71
N GLY A 541 -7.14 -10.06 -6.03
CA GLY A 541 -8.53 -9.65 -5.97
C GLY A 541 -9.26 -10.39 -4.87
N ALA A 542 -10.45 -9.93 -4.53
CA ALA A 542 -11.33 -10.64 -3.61
C ALA A 542 -12.75 -10.10 -3.63
N THR A 543 -13.66 -10.89 -3.06
CA THR A 543 -14.95 -10.42 -2.55
C THR A 543 -14.92 -10.47 -1.03
N TYR A 544 -15.00 -9.29 -0.39
CA TYR A 544 -15.08 -9.15 1.05
C TYR A 544 -16.51 -8.88 1.48
N THR A 545 -16.96 -9.58 2.52
CA THR A 545 -18.29 -9.37 3.11
C THR A 545 -18.15 -9.17 4.60
N TYR A 546 -18.64 -8.06 5.12
CA TYR A 546 -18.84 -7.86 6.56
C TYR A 546 -20.32 -8.06 6.88
N LYS A 547 -20.61 -9.02 7.76
CA LYS A 547 -21.97 -9.30 8.22
C LYS A 547 -21.92 -9.90 9.61
N LYS A 548 -22.87 -9.56 10.49
CA LYS A 548 -22.97 -10.12 11.86
C LYS A 548 -21.65 -10.00 12.66
N GLY A 549 -20.95 -8.88 12.51
CA GLY A 549 -19.73 -8.60 13.28
C GLY A 549 -18.47 -9.36 12.85
N ARG A 550 -18.46 -9.94 11.64
CA ARG A 550 -17.31 -10.68 11.09
C ARG A 550 -17.07 -10.36 9.62
N TRP A 551 -15.82 -10.41 9.21
CA TRP A 551 -15.38 -10.41 7.82
C TRP A 551 -15.29 -11.84 7.27
N VAL A 552 -15.82 -12.03 6.07
CA VAL A 552 -15.68 -13.21 5.21
C VAL A 552 -15.01 -12.75 3.92
N MET A 553 -13.85 -13.31 3.61
CA MET A 553 -12.99 -12.85 2.52
C MET A 553 -12.79 -13.99 1.53
N ASN A 554 -13.50 -13.95 0.40
CA ASN A 554 -13.27 -14.88 -0.70
C ASN A 554 -12.14 -14.34 -1.59
N MET A 555 -10.95 -14.94 -1.49
CA MET A 555 -9.75 -14.41 -2.12
C MET A 555 -9.53 -14.99 -3.52
N CYS A 556 -9.17 -14.10 -4.45
CA CYS A 556 -8.59 -14.44 -5.75
C CYS A 556 -7.07 -14.40 -5.60
N LEU A 557 -6.47 -15.58 -5.48
CA LEU A 557 -5.04 -15.74 -5.33
C LEU A 557 -4.42 -16.03 -6.70
N THR A 558 -3.50 -15.17 -7.13
CA THR A 558 -2.71 -15.35 -8.35
C THR A 558 -1.33 -15.87 -8.00
N ARG A 559 -0.70 -16.56 -8.95
CA ARG A 559 0.51 -17.33 -8.67
C ARG A 559 1.75 -16.46 -8.82
N SER A 560 2.89 -16.92 -8.26
CA SER A 560 4.17 -16.42 -8.75
C SER A 560 4.38 -16.97 -10.13
N GLU A 561 4.20 -16.12 -11.11
CA GLU A 561 4.65 -16.38 -12.47
C GLU A 561 6.15 -16.15 -12.51
N THR A 562 6.85 -17.03 -11.79
CA THR A 562 8.21 -17.46 -12.10
C THR A 562 9.35 -16.44 -12.03
N THR A 563 9.06 -15.18 -11.73
CA THR A 563 10.02 -14.24 -11.16
C THR A 563 10.32 -14.66 -9.73
N GLY A 564 11.31 -15.53 -9.61
CA GLY A 564 11.94 -15.87 -8.34
C GLY A 564 13.10 -14.93 -8.04
N GLN A 565 13.45 -14.82 -6.76
CA GLN A 565 14.69 -14.17 -6.39
C GLN A 565 15.86 -15.06 -6.83
N GLY A 566 16.72 -14.52 -7.70
CA GLY A 566 17.96 -15.17 -8.10
C GLY A 566 18.96 -15.28 -6.95
N LEU A 567 19.96 -16.14 -7.12
CA LEU A 567 21.12 -16.18 -6.22
C LEU A 567 21.97 -14.93 -6.44
N THR A 568 22.39 -14.27 -5.37
CA THR A 568 23.40 -13.21 -5.47
C THR A 568 24.78 -13.83 -5.68
N TRP A 569 25.75 -13.06 -6.19
CA TRP A 569 27.11 -13.59 -6.41
C TRP A 569 27.75 -14.10 -5.10
N GLN A 570 27.41 -13.46 -3.99
CA GLN A 570 27.86 -13.83 -2.64
C GLN A 570 27.24 -15.14 -2.13
N GLN A 571 26.15 -15.61 -2.76
CA GLN A 571 25.43 -16.83 -2.38
C GLN A 571 25.85 -18.04 -3.22
N LEU A 572 26.68 -17.84 -4.24
CA LEU A 572 27.24 -18.92 -5.05
C LEU A 572 28.61 -19.34 -4.48
N PRO A 573 29.04 -20.59 -4.70
CA PRO A 573 30.37 -21.05 -4.31
C PRO A 573 31.46 -20.16 -4.89
N ALA A 574 32.50 -19.87 -4.10
CA ALA A 574 33.66 -19.11 -4.56
C ALA A 574 34.38 -19.74 -5.78
N ALA A 575 34.23 -21.05 -5.99
CA ALA A 575 34.78 -21.76 -7.14
C ALA A 575 33.97 -21.57 -8.44
N LEU A 576 32.71 -21.14 -8.35
CA LEU A 576 31.84 -20.95 -9.50
C LEU A 576 32.22 -19.65 -10.21
N LYS A 577 32.70 -19.74 -11.45
CA LYS A 577 33.07 -18.56 -12.26
C LYS A 577 31.94 -18.17 -13.19
N TRP A 578 31.79 -16.88 -13.49
CA TRP A 578 30.76 -16.36 -14.41
C TRP A 578 30.79 -17.04 -15.79
N SER A 579 31.97 -17.47 -16.25
CA SER A 579 32.16 -18.21 -17.50
C SER A 579 31.72 -19.69 -17.45
N GLN A 580 31.33 -20.20 -16.28
CA GLN A 580 30.92 -21.59 -16.06
C GLN A 580 29.42 -21.74 -15.78
N SER A 581 28.70 -20.64 -15.53
CA SER A 581 27.24 -20.67 -15.43
C SER A 581 26.65 -20.71 -16.83
N GLN A 582 26.11 -21.87 -17.23
CA GLN A 582 25.18 -21.91 -18.37
C GLN A 582 23.92 -21.10 -18.02
N PRO A 583 23.21 -20.51 -18.99
CA PRO A 583 21.90 -19.93 -18.76
C PRO A 583 20.99 -20.97 -18.09
N LEU A 584 20.43 -20.65 -16.92
CA LEU A 584 19.40 -21.47 -16.30
C LEU A 584 18.18 -21.47 -17.24
N THR A 585 17.91 -22.58 -17.90
CA THR A 585 16.75 -22.73 -18.77
C THR A 585 15.52 -23.11 -17.97
N TRP A 586 14.34 -22.81 -18.51
CA TRP A 586 13.04 -23.19 -17.96
C TRP A 586 12.90 -24.70 -17.70
N ALA A 587 13.57 -25.51 -18.52
CA ALA A 587 13.63 -26.96 -18.38
C ALA A 587 14.36 -27.41 -17.11
N ILE A 588 15.46 -26.73 -16.76
CA ILE A 588 16.24 -27.01 -15.56
C ILE A 588 15.48 -26.56 -14.32
N THR A 589 14.75 -25.44 -14.37
CA THR A 589 13.95 -24.96 -13.22
C THR A 589 12.66 -25.75 -13.01
N SER A 590 11.99 -26.21 -14.07
CA SER A 590 10.73 -26.98 -13.96
C SER A 590 10.93 -28.47 -13.63
N SER A 591 12.10 -29.04 -13.91
CA SER A 591 12.47 -30.41 -13.49
C SER A 591 12.85 -30.52 -12.01
N LEU A 592 13.00 -29.39 -11.30
CA LEU A 592 13.34 -29.32 -9.88
C LEU A 592 12.11 -29.30 -8.94
N THR A 593 10.90 -29.42 -9.48
CA THR A 593 9.63 -29.43 -8.72
C THR A 593 8.80 -30.70 -8.99
N ALA A 594 9.39 -31.88 -8.80
CA ALA A 594 8.67 -33.13 -8.66
C ALA A 594 8.64 -33.58 -7.19
#